data_AF-I4C947-F1
#
_entry.id   AF-I4C947-F1
#
_cell.length_a   1.000
_cell.length_b   1.000
_cell.length_c   1.000
_cell.angle_alpha   90.00
_cell.angle_beta   90.00
_cell.angle_gamma   90.00
#
_symmetry.space_group_name_H-M   'P 1'
#
loop_
_entity.id
_entity.type
_entity.pdbx_description
1 polymer ?
#
loop_
_entity_poly.entity_id
_entity_poly.type
_entity_poly.pdbx_seq_one_letter_code
_entity_poly.pdbx_strand_id
1 'polypeptide(L)' 'MRYYGIDFAAHELGVHPSSLRRWEENGLISPERATMGKTTLRIYDQDTMRVLRRAKRLMDTGMSARDAFAQATKEGQQND' A
#
# COMPACT_ATOMS: atom_id res chain seq x y z
N MET A 1 0.54 -15.97 6.74
CA MET A 1 0.54 -14.70 6.00
C MET A 1 -0.54 -14.72 4.93
N ARG A 2 -1.33 -13.66 4.79
CA ARG A 2 -2.26 -13.48 3.66
C ARG A 2 -1.66 -12.42 2.74
N TYR A 3 -1.51 -12.76 1.47
CA TYR A 3 -0.99 -11.88 0.43
C TYR A 3 -2.13 -11.42 -0.49
N TYR A 4 -2.04 -10.18 -0.92
CA TYR A 4 -3.04 -9.52 -1.76
C TYR A 4 -2.39 -9.03 -3.04
N GLY A 5 -3.11 -9.12 -4.16
CA GLY A 5 -2.67 -8.55 -5.43
C GLY A 5 -3.01 -7.06 -5.53
N ILE A 6 -2.47 -6.40 -6.56
CA ILE A 6 -2.73 -4.97 -6.83
C ILE A 6 -4.22 -4.68 -7.04
N ASP A 7 -4.95 -5.56 -7.75
CA ASP A 7 -6.37 -5.38 -8.02
C ASP A 7 -7.20 -5.46 -6.73
N PHE A 8 -6.85 -6.39 -5.84
CA PHE A 8 -7.50 -6.51 -4.54
C PHE A 8 -7.25 -5.26 -3.69
N ALA A 9 -5.99 -4.81 -3.61
CA ALA A 9 -5.64 -3.61 -2.86
C ALA A 9 -6.38 -2.37 -3.41
N ALA A 10 -6.46 -2.23 -4.74
CA ALA A 10 -7.15 -1.13 -5.40
C ALA A 10 -8.64 -1.11 -5.04
N HIS A 11 -9.30 -2.26 -5.19
CA HIS A 11 -10.71 -2.43 -4.89
C HIS A 11 -11.01 -2.13 -3.41
N GLU A 12 -10.19 -2.64 -2.50
CA GLU A 12 -10.40 -2.45 -1.06
C GLU A 12 -10.18 -1.00 -0.61
N LEU A 13 -9.23 -0.30 -1.22
CA LEU A 13 -8.97 1.13 -0.94
C LEU A 13 -9.94 2.07 -1.67
N GLY A 14 -10.77 1.54 -2.58
CA GLY A 14 -11.63 2.34 -3.45
C GLY A 14 -10.83 3.26 -4.39
N VAL A 15 -9.62 2.85 -4.79
CA VAL A 15 -8.77 3.62 -5.72
C VAL A 15 -8.59 2.86 -7.03
N HIS A 16 -8.26 3.58 -8.09
CA HIS A 16 -7.92 2.95 -9.36
C HIS A 16 -6.56 2.22 -9.24
N PRO A 17 -6.36 1.05 -9.87
CA PRO A 17 -5.06 0.36 -9.90
C PRO A 17 -3.91 1.25 -10.41
N SER A 18 -4.22 2.21 -11.30
CA SER A 18 -3.24 3.21 -11.76
C SER A 18 -2.76 4.14 -10.65
N SER A 19 -3.57 4.42 -9.63
CA SER A 19 -3.15 5.20 -8.46
C SER A 19 -2.12 4.43 -7.64
N LEU A 20 -2.32 3.12 -7.45
CA LEU A 20 -1.32 2.26 -6.81
C LEU A 20 -0.02 2.22 -7.60
N ARG A 21 -0.09 2.11 -8.94
CA ARG A 21 1.13 2.18 -9.79
C ARG A 21 1.85 3.51 -9.64
N ARG A 22 1.13 4.64 -9.62
CA ARG A 22 1.72 5.96 -9.37
C ARG A 22 2.39 6.04 -8.00
N TRP A 23 1.81 5.43 -6.98
CA TRP A 23 2.43 5.40 -5.65
C TRP A 23 3.71 4.54 -5.65
N GLU A 24 3.73 3.42 -6.38
CA GLU A 24 4.94 2.60 -6.57
C GLU A 24 6.02 3.38 -7.35
N GLU A 25 5.65 4.06 -8.44
CA GLU A 25 6.55 4.89 -9.25
C GLU A 25 7.15 6.05 -8.45
N ASN A 26 6.36 6.66 -7.57
CA ASN A 26 6.80 7.72 -6.67
C ASN A 26 7.57 7.20 -5.44
N GLY A 27 7.77 5.88 -5.30
CA GLY A 27 8.47 5.27 -4.19
C GLY A 27 7.73 5.36 -2.84
N LEU A 28 6.41 5.57 -2.87
CA LEU A 28 5.58 5.67 -1.66
C LEU A 28 5.23 4.30 -1.08
N ILE A 29 5.10 3.30 -1.96
CA ILE A 29 4.83 1.92 -1.60
C ILE A 29 5.83 1.03 -2.33
N SER A 30 6.28 -0.02 -1.65
CA SER A 30 7.15 -1.02 -2.24
C SER A 30 6.48 -2.39 -2.07
N PRO A 31 5.71 -2.87 -3.07
CA PRO A 31 5.14 -4.21 -3.00
C PRO A 31 6.26 -5.24 -2.89
N GLU A 32 6.04 -6.24 -2.06
CA GLU A 32 6.93 -7.39 -2.02
C GLU A 32 6.79 -8.16 -3.34
N ARG A 33 7.89 -8.75 -3.80
CA ARG A 33 7.91 -9.55 -5.02
C ARG A 33 8.00 -11.01 -4.62
N ALA A 34 6.89 -11.72 -4.72
CA ALA A 34 6.89 -13.17 -4.54
C ALA A 34 7.25 -13.84 -5.87
N THR A 35 8.28 -14.67 -5.82
CA THR A 35 8.61 -15.57 -6.93
C THR A 35 7.85 -16.87 -6.75
N MET A 36 6.87 -17.12 -7.61
CA MET A 36 6.10 -18.36 -7.65
C MET A 36 6.53 -19.14 -8.90
N GLY A 37 7.52 -20.02 -8.72
CA GLY A 37 8.14 -20.75 -9.83
C GLY A 37 8.91 -19.82 -10.78
N LYS A 38 8.43 -19.67 -12.02
CA LYS A 38 9.04 -18.79 -13.04
C LYS A 38 8.43 -17.40 -13.10
N THR A 39 7.39 -17.13 -12.29
CA THR A 39 6.64 -15.87 -12.36
C THR A 39 6.89 -15.05 -11.09
N THR A 40 7.29 -13.79 -11.26
CA THR A 40 7.39 -12.83 -10.17
C THR A 40 6.11 -12.00 -10.11
N LEU A 41 5.40 -12.08 -8.99
CA LEU A 41 4.14 -11.37 -8.75
C LEU A 41 4.35 -10.30 -7.69
N ARG A 42 3.67 -9.16 -7.86
CA ARG A 42 3.56 -8.14 -6.82
C ARG A 42 2.55 -8.61 -5.79
N ILE A 43 3.02 -8.77 -4.57
CA ILE A 43 2.21 -9.14 -3.42
C ILE A 43 2.27 -8.02 -2.38
N TYR A 44 1.12 -7.72 -1.82
CA TYR A 44 0.96 -6.83 -0.69
C TYR A 44 0.65 -7.71 0.51
N ASP A 45 1.45 -7.62 1.56
CA ASP A 45 1.18 -8.32 2.81
C ASP A 45 0.15 -7.55 3.65
N GLN A 46 -0.19 -8.12 4.81
CA GLN A 46 -1.17 -7.51 5.69
C GLN A 46 -0.68 -6.18 6.30
N ASP A 47 0.62 -6.03 6.54
CA ASP A 47 1.22 -4.80 7.04
C ASP A 47 1.16 -3.68 6.01
N THR A 48 1.49 -3.98 4.76
CA THR A 48 1.36 -3.02 3.65
C THR A 48 -0.09 -2.61 3.46
N MET A 49 -1.04 -3.55 3.54
CA MET A 49 -2.47 -3.22 3.48
C MET A 49 -2.92 -2.32 4.64
N ARG A 50 -2.40 -2.53 5.86
CA ARG A 50 -2.66 -1.63 7.01
C ARG A 50 -2.17 -0.22 6.73
N VAL A 51 -0.94 -0.07 6.24
CA VAL A 51 -0.34 1.23 5.89
C VAL A 51 -1.15 1.91 4.79
N LEU A 52 -1.50 1.19 3.73
CA LEU A 52 -2.31 1.70 2.62
C LEU A 52 -3.66 2.23 3.08
N ARG A 53 -4.39 1.48 3.91
CA ARG A 53 -5.70 1.91 4.45
C ARG A 53 -5.57 3.17 5.31
N ARG A 54 -4.51 3.28 6.10
CA ARG A 54 -4.22 4.49 6.90
C ARG A 54 -3.86 5.68 6.03
N ALA A 55 -2.92 5.49 5.10
CA ALA A 55 -2.51 6.53 4.16
C ALA A 55 -3.72 7.06 3.37
N LYS A 56 -4.63 6.18 2.92
CA LYS A 56 -5.86 6.60 2.24
C LYS A 56 -6.72 7.53 3.10
N ARG A 57 -6.91 7.20 4.38
CA ARG A 57 -7.67 8.07 5.31
C ARG A 57 -7.01 9.42 5.51
N LEU A 58 -5.68 9.46 5.62
CA LEU A 58 -4.92 10.72 5.72
C LEU A 58 -5.02 11.54 4.43
N MET A 59 -4.98 10.89 3.26
CA MET A 59 -5.18 11.57 1.99
C MET A 59 -6.59 12.17 1.87
N ASP A 60 -7.61 11.51 2.44
CA ASP A 60 -8.98 12.02 2.44
C ASP A 60 -9.16 13.26 3.34
N THR A 61 -8.24 13.55 4.26
CA THR A 61 -8.22 14.82 5.01
C THR A 61 -7.51 15.96 4.26
N GLY A 62 -7.04 15.71 3.03
CA GLY A 62 -6.31 16.67 2.21
C GLY A 62 -4.78 16.57 2.31
N MET A 63 -4.26 15.56 3.01
CA MET A 63 -2.81 15.32 3.10
C MET A 63 -2.25 14.81 1.76
N SER A 64 -1.01 15.20 1.44
CA SER A 64 -0.33 14.66 0.27
C SER A 64 -0.08 13.15 0.43
N ALA A 65 -0.06 12.40 -0.68
CA ALA A 65 0.21 10.96 -0.62
C ALA A 65 1.54 10.67 0.10
N ARG A 66 2.58 11.47 -0.17
CA ARG A 66 3.90 11.31 0.45
C ARG A 66 3.85 11.43 1.98
N ASP A 67 3.21 12.48 2.49
CA ASP A 67 3.12 12.71 3.92
C ASP A 67 2.20 11.68 4.58
N ALA A 68 1.11 11.31 3.91
CA ALA A 68 0.19 10.28 4.37
C ALA A 68 0.88 8.92 4.55
N PHE A 69 1.70 8.50 3.59
CA PHE A 69 2.49 7.26 3.70
C PHE A 69 3.58 7.36 4.78
N ALA A 70 4.25 8.50 4.89
CA ALA A 70 5.26 8.73 5.92
C ALA A 70 4.67 8.70 7.34
N GLN A 71 3.46 9.22 7.52
CA GLN A 71 2.75 9.18 8.80
C GLN A 71 2.15 7.80 9.09
N ALA A 72 1.55 7.16 8.08
CA ALA A 72 0.96 5.82 8.24
C ALA A 72 1.99 4.75 8.62
N THR A 73 3.25 4.89 8.17
CA THR A 73 4.36 4.00 8.56
C THR A 73 4.87 4.29 9.98
N LYS A 74 4.98 5.58 10.37
CA LYS A 74 5.40 5.98 11.72
C LYS A 74 4.42 5.59 12.82
N GLU A 75 3.11 5.73 12.60
CA GLU A 75 2.08 5.42 13.60
C GLU A 75 1.88 3.91 13.80
N GLY A 76 2.34 3.08 12.87
CA GLY A 76 2.31 1.62 13.01
C GLY A 76 3.18 1.09 14.16
N GLN A 77 4.13 1.88 14.67
CA GLN A 77 5.02 1.50 15.77
C GLN A 77 4.60 2.04 17.15
N GLN A 78 3.52 2.82 17.24
CA GLN A 78 3.12 3.49 18.50
C GLN A 78 1.92 2.84 19.23
N ASN A 79 1.39 1.73 18.73
CA ASN A 79 0.38 0.94 19.42
C ASN A 79 0.84 -0.53 19.48
N ASP A 80 1.85 -0.80 20.29
CA ASP A 80 2.06 -2.09 20.94
C ASP A 80 2.55 -1.84 22.38
#